data_AF-A0A6A2XGH9-F1
#
_entry.id   AF-A0A6A2XGH9-F1
#
_cell.length_a   1.000
_cell.length_b   1.000
_cell.length_c   1.000
_cell.angle_alpha   90.00
_cell.angle_beta   90.00
_cell.angle_gamma   90.00
#
_symmetry.space_group_name_H-M   'P 1'
#
loop_
_entity.id
_entity.type
_entity.pdbx_description
1 polymer ?
#
loop_
_entity_poly.entity_id
_entity_poly.type
_entity_poly.pdbx_seq_one_letter_code
_entity_poly.pdbx_strand_id
1 'polypeptide(L)'
;MSQRQPRRLQASDQEGIDFGDVFDVIGAAPSTLSPSPTPTAGNVRPDTVTGAVDSSGISIGEALEAAAISVGDKPVDRGDVAAIRAAEARAAGSSVAGLGSKAQAAVNFNDREAYDYNKITISDVLSDATAKLPRDKAVTSEDADGVRGAEVSDKPESMPTPGGVADTLATAARVNQDDKP
;
A
#
# COMPACT_ATOMS: atom_id res chain seq x y z
N MET A 1 5.82 -48.46 44.29
CA MET A 1 5.54 -47.02 44.34
C MET A 1 5.84 -46.46 42.96
N SER A 2 4.79 -46.13 42.20
CA SER A 2 4.86 -45.71 40.79
C SER A 2 4.62 -44.20 40.72
N GLN A 3 5.62 -43.44 40.26
CA GLN A 3 5.54 -42.00 40.00
C GLN A 3 6.31 -41.75 38.69
N ARG A 4 5.61 -41.74 37.56
CA ARG A 4 5.09 -40.57 36.81
C ARG A 4 6.13 -39.93 35.88
N GLN A 5 6.03 -40.32 34.60
CA GLN A 5 6.61 -39.64 33.45
C GLN A 5 6.20 -38.15 33.42
N PRO A 6 7.07 -37.23 32.95
CA PRO A 6 6.64 -35.89 32.59
C PRO A 6 5.75 -35.95 31.34
N ARG A 7 4.53 -35.43 31.49
CA ARG A 7 3.54 -35.30 30.42
C ARG A 7 4.07 -34.38 29.32
N ARG A 8 4.06 -34.88 28.08
CA ARG A 8 3.96 -34.07 26.87
C ARG A 8 2.63 -33.33 26.93
N LEU A 9 2.65 -32.02 27.17
CA LEU A 9 1.49 -31.15 26.98
C LEU A 9 1.55 -30.59 25.56
N GLN A 10 0.37 -30.59 24.95
CA GLN A 10 0.08 -30.39 23.55
C GLN A 10 0.45 -29.00 23.05
N ALA A 11 0.94 -28.94 21.81
CA ALA A 11 0.89 -27.76 20.99
C ALA A 11 -0.52 -27.70 20.35
N SER A 12 -1.33 -26.78 20.84
CA SER A 12 -2.67 -26.38 20.38
C SER A 12 -3.16 -25.41 21.47
N ASP A 13 -3.36 -24.12 21.28
CA ASP A 13 -3.70 -23.36 20.10
C ASP A 13 -3.09 -21.96 20.25
N GLN A 14 -2.20 -21.59 19.33
CA GLN A 14 -1.82 -20.19 19.15
C GLN A 14 -2.70 -19.71 17.99
N GLU A 15 -3.94 -19.35 18.31
CA GLU A 15 -4.77 -18.58 17.38
C GLU A 15 -3.97 -17.33 17.03
N GLY A 16 -3.55 -17.28 15.77
CA GLY A 16 -2.98 -16.07 15.19
C GLY A 16 -4.01 -14.97 15.39
N ILE A 17 -3.56 -13.84 15.92
CA ILE A 17 -4.33 -12.61 15.83
C ILE A 17 -4.57 -12.35 14.34
N ASP A 18 -5.77 -12.62 13.87
CA ASP A 18 -6.20 -12.22 12.54
C ASP A 18 -6.32 -10.70 12.57
N PHE A 19 -5.45 -10.03 11.82
CA PHE A 19 -5.41 -8.58 11.72
C PHE A 19 -6.66 -7.99 11.03
N GLY A 20 -7.63 -8.83 10.64
CA GLY A 20 -8.94 -8.43 10.13
C GLY A 20 -9.93 -7.84 11.14
N ASP A 21 -9.82 -8.16 12.44
CA ASP A 21 -10.89 -7.86 13.42
C ASP A 21 -10.66 -6.64 14.33
N VAL A 22 -9.61 -5.85 14.11
CA VAL A 22 -9.26 -4.70 14.99
C VAL A 22 -9.99 -3.40 14.63
N PHE A 23 -10.69 -3.32 13.50
CA PHE A 23 -11.22 -2.05 12.97
C PHE A 23 -12.74 -1.83 13.06
N ASP A 24 -13.49 -2.68 13.75
CA ASP A 24 -14.96 -2.54 13.84
C ASP A 24 -15.45 -2.23 15.28
N VAL A 25 -15.22 -1.02 15.79
CA VAL A 25 -15.90 -0.53 17.01
C VAL A 25 -16.09 1.01 17.00
N ILE A 26 -17.38 1.40 16.95
CA ILE A 26 -18.04 2.70 17.31
C ILE A 26 -18.24 3.70 16.14
N GLY A 27 -19.47 4.12 15.78
CA GLY A 27 -20.75 3.96 16.47
C GLY A 27 -21.96 4.42 15.65
N ALA A 28 -23.10 3.85 16.03
CA ALA A 28 -24.43 4.07 15.47
C ALA A 28 -25.04 5.43 15.85
N ALA A 29 -25.89 5.95 14.97
CA ALA A 29 -27.04 6.79 15.34
C ALA A 29 -28.19 6.61 14.31
N PRO A 30 -29.46 6.77 14.73
CA PRO A 30 -30.62 6.07 14.15
C PRO A 30 -31.36 6.82 13.03
N SER A 31 -32.00 6.04 12.16
CA SER A 31 -32.99 6.45 11.16
C SER A 31 -34.14 7.26 11.76
N THR A 32 -34.48 8.42 11.19
CA THR A 32 -35.87 8.91 11.07
C THR A 32 -35.99 9.99 9.99
N LEU A 33 -37.12 9.92 9.26
CA LEU A 33 -37.77 10.96 8.44
C LEU A 33 -37.30 11.11 6.98
N SER A 34 -37.97 10.35 6.11
CA SER A 34 -38.47 10.91 4.84
C SER A 34 -39.61 11.90 5.16
N PRO A 35 -39.75 13.00 4.39
CA PRO A 35 -40.76 12.93 3.33
C PRO A 35 -40.27 13.47 1.98
N SER A 36 -40.80 12.81 0.95
CA SER A 36 -40.79 13.20 -0.47
C SER A 36 -41.30 14.63 -0.73
N PRO A 37 -40.71 15.34 -1.70
CA PRO A 37 -41.52 16.17 -2.61
C PRO A 37 -41.32 15.81 -4.09
N THR A 38 -42.46 15.53 -4.74
CA THR A 38 -42.88 15.71 -6.15
C THR A 38 -41.84 15.99 -7.25
N PRO A 39 -41.92 15.32 -8.43
CA PRO A 39 -41.02 15.56 -9.56
C PRO A 39 -41.37 16.86 -10.28
N THR A 40 -40.42 17.82 -10.31
CA THR A 40 -40.48 18.96 -11.23
C THR A 40 -39.37 18.81 -12.27
N ALA A 41 -39.80 18.70 -13.52
CA ALA A 41 -38.95 18.66 -14.70
C ALA A 41 -38.01 19.87 -14.75
N GLY A 42 -36.72 19.62 -14.90
CA GLY A 42 -35.72 20.69 -14.97
C GLY A 42 -34.33 20.16 -15.31
N ASN A 43 -34.08 20.05 -16.61
CA ASN A 43 -32.77 20.08 -17.26
C ASN A 43 -31.78 18.96 -16.88
N VAL A 44 -31.65 18.00 -17.80
CA VAL A 44 -30.50 17.08 -17.92
C VAL A 44 -29.23 17.92 -17.96
N ARG A 45 -28.55 18.05 -16.84
CA ARG A 45 -27.10 18.26 -16.85
C ARG A 45 -26.54 16.85 -17.00
N PRO A 46 -25.67 16.56 -17.98
CA PRO A 46 -24.80 15.42 -17.82
C PRO A 46 -23.94 15.75 -16.59
N ASP A 47 -24.35 15.21 -15.46
CA ASP A 47 -23.42 14.75 -14.46
C ASP A 47 -22.40 13.91 -15.23
N THR A 48 -21.21 14.48 -15.39
CA THR A 48 -19.98 13.77 -15.73
C THR A 48 -19.74 12.73 -14.65
N VAL A 49 -20.53 11.66 -14.68
CA VAL A 49 -20.17 10.37 -14.13
C VAL A 49 -19.02 9.88 -14.98
N THR A 50 -18.01 9.35 -14.30
CA THR A 50 -16.80 8.79 -14.89
C THR A 50 -15.91 9.85 -15.52
N GLY A 51 -15.18 10.57 -14.66
CA GLY A 51 -13.74 10.64 -14.90
C GLY A 51 -13.22 9.21 -14.90
N ALA A 52 -13.37 8.54 -16.04
CA ALA A 52 -12.48 7.45 -16.39
C ALA A 52 -11.10 8.08 -16.30
N VAL A 53 -10.40 7.82 -15.18
CA VAL A 53 -8.94 7.97 -15.14
C VAL A 53 -8.48 7.28 -16.40
N ASP A 54 -7.96 8.04 -17.34
CA ASP A 54 -7.39 7.52 -18.58
C ASP A 54 -6.38 6.45 -18.17
N SER A 55 -6.82 5.20 -18.22
CA SER A 55 -6.14 4.04 -17.64
C SER A 55 -5.12 3.49 -18.63
N SER A 56 -4.67 4.34 -19.55
CA SER A 56 -3.86 3.93 -20.70
C SER A 56 -2.37 3.90 -20.41
N GLY A 57 -1.96 4.01 -19.14
CA GLY A 57 -0.56 4.03 -18.73
C GLY A 57 -0.34 3.19 -17.47
N ILE A 58 0.91 2.83 -17.23
CA ILE A 58 1.37 2.08 -16.06
C ILE A 58 0.91 2.81 -14.80
N SER A 59 0.17 2.12 -13.94
CA SER A 59 -0.35 2.67 -12.69
C SER A 59 0.68 2.69 -11.57
N ILE A 60 0.38 3.41 -10.48
CA ILE A 60 1.25 3.42 -9.28
C ILE A 60 1.29 2.02 -8.65
N GLY A 61 0.17 1.31 -8.60
CA GLY A 61 0.11 -0.08 -8.13
C GLY A 61 0.97 -1.02 -8.96
N GLU A 62 0.86 -0.95 -10.28
CA GLU A 62 1.66 -1.76 -11.21
C GLU A 62 3.16 -1.46 -11.06
N ALA A 63 3.53 -0.17 -10.90
CA ALA A 63 4.91 0.22 -10.66
C ALA A 63 5.44 -0.29 -9.30
N LEU A 64 4.60 -0.36 -8.27
CA LEU A 64 4.98 -0.91 -6.96
C LEU A 64 5.16 -2.44 -7.02
N GLU A 65 4.30 -3.16 -7.72
CA GLU A 65 4.45 -4.60 -7.95
C GLU A 65 5.69 -4.91 -8.80
N ALA A 66 6.00 -4.08 -9.80
CA ALA A 66 7.24 -4.18 -10.56
C ALA A 66 8.48 -3.93 -9.67
N ALA A 67 8.41 -2.98 -8.74
CA ALA A 67 9.48 -2.77 -7.76
C ALA A 67 9.67 -3.99 -6.84
N ALA A 68 8.59 -4.67 -6.46
CA ALA A 68 8.64 -5.94 -5.72
C ALA A 68 9.44 -7.01 -6.46
N ILE A 69 9.30 -7.10 -7.79
CA ILE A 69 10.03 -8.07 -8.63
C ILE A 69 11.49 -7.63 -8.82
N SER A 70 11.71 -6.34 -9.05
CA SER A 70 13.04 -5.74 -9.31
C SER A 70 13.96 -5.81 -8.09
N VAL A 71 13.44 -5.46 -6.92
CA VAL A 71 14.19 -5.46 -5.66
C VAL A 71 14.25 -6.85 -5.02
N GLY A 72 13.17 -7.63 -5.12
CA GLY A 72 13.10 -8.98 -4.59
C GLY A 72 13.21 -9.02 -3.06
N ASP A 73 14.07 -9.93 -2.59
CA ASP A 73 14.24 -10.30 -1.19
C ASP A 73 14.98 -9.26 -0.31
N LYS A 74 15.11 -8.01 -0.77
CA LYS A 74 15.70 -6.95 0.07
C LYS A 74 14.81 -6.75 1.31
N PRO A 75 15.35 -6.82 2.54
CA PRO A 75 14.61 -6.44 3.73
C PRO A 75 14.13 -4.98 3.63
N VAL A 76 12.89 -4.73 4.06
CA VAL A 76 12.33 -3.38 4.09
C VAL A 76 13.11 -2.51 5.06
N ASP A 77 13.43 -1.29 4.62
CA ASP A 77 14.09 -0.27 5.42
C ASP A 77 13.27 1.04 5.49
N ARG A 78 13.68 1.99 6.35
CA ARG A 78 12.92 3.25 6.57
C ARG A 78 12.76 4.13 5.31
N GLY A 79 13.76 4.16 4.44
CA GLY A 79 13.67 4.91 3.18
C GLY A 79 12.60 4.32 2.27
N ASP A 80 12.51 2.98 2.21
CA ASP A 80 11.45 2.29 1.48
C ASP A 80 10.07 2.65 2.05
N VAL A 81 9.91 2.71 3.38
CA VAL A 81 8.64 3.12 4.02
C VAL A 81 8.22 4.51 3.56
N ALA A 82 9.15 5.47 3.53
CA ALA A 82 8.87 6.82 3.08
C ALA A 82 8.44 6.86 1.60
N ALA A 83 9.15 6.11 0.74
CA ALA A 83 8.82 5.99 -0.67
C ALA A 83 7.43 5.35 -0.89
N ILE A 84 7.13 4.24 -0.21
CA ILE A 84 5.87 3.51 -0.31
C ILE A 84 4.70 4.37 0.17
N ARG A 85 4.85 5.08 1.30
CA ARG A 85 3.82 6.00 1.79
C ARG A 85 3.55 7.14 0.83
N ALA A 86 4.60 7.69 0.22
CA ALA A 86 4.45 8.74 -0.77
C ALA A 86 3.72 8.22 -2.02
N ALA A 87 4.08 7.04 -2.51
CA ALA A 87 3.41 6.41 -3.64
C ALA A 87 1.93 6.14 -3.34
N GLU A 88 1.64 5.57 -2.17
CA GLU A 88 0.27 5.34 -1.70
C GLU A 88 -0.55 6.64 -1.61
N ALA A 89 0.03 7.71 -1.05
CA ALA A 89 -0.67 8.99 -0.94
C ALA A 89 -1.00 9.59 -2.31
N ARG A 90 -0.13 9.41 -3.30
CA ARG A 90 -0.36 9.85 -4.69
C ARG A 90 -1.41 9.02 -5.42
N ALA A 91 -1.51 7.73 -5.11
CA ALA A 91 -2.52 6.84 -5.66
C ALA A 91 -3.90 7.03 -5.00
N ALA A 92 -3.98 7.11 -3.67
CA ALA A 92 -5.25 7.01 -2.96
C ALA A 92 -5.90 8.36 -2.60
N GLY A 93 -5.17 9.47 -2.65
CA GLY A 93 -5.65 10.83 -2.38
C GLY A 93 -6.11 11.13 -0.95
N SER A 94 -6.56 10.13 -0.18
CA SER A 94 -6.92 10.24 1.26
C SER A 94 -7.25 8.89 1.95
N SER A 95 -7.23 7.75 1.26
CA SER A 95 -7.60 6.46 1.84
C SER A 95 -6.35 5.61 2.09
N VAL A 96 -6.13 5.19 3.34
CA VAL A 96 -5.02 4.30 3.72
C VAL A 96 -5.20 2.93 3.07
N ALA A 97 -4.59 2.73 1.90
CA ALA A 97 -4.44 1.43 1.26
C ALA A 97 -3.65 0.44 2.14
N GLY A 98 -2.91 0.97 3.12
CA GLY A 98 -2.27 0.20 4.19
C GLY A 98 -0.88 -0.30 3.85
N LEU A 99 -0.39 -0.07 2.62
CA LEU A 99 0.95 -0.48 2.19
C LEU A 99 2.03 0.21 3.03
N GLY A 100 1.92 1.52 3.26
CA GLY A 100 2.84 2.28 4.10
C GLY A 100 2.78 1.92 5.57
N SER A 101 1.63 1.44 6.06
CA SER A 101 1.50 0.89 7.42
C SER A 101 2.12 -0.49 7.54
N LYS A 102 1.91 -1.36 6.54
CA LYS A 102 2.52 -2.69 6.41
C LYS A 102 4.05 -2.58 6.34
N ALA A 103 4.57 -1.67 5.52
CA ALA A 103 6.01 -1.38 5.42
C ALA A 103 6.60 -0.91 6.77
N GLN A 104 5.88 -0.05 7.50
CA GLN A 104 6.34 0.40 8.82
C GLN A 104 6.38 -0.75 9.84
N ALA A 105 5.37 -1.61 9.84
CA ALA A 105 5.35 -2.80 10.69
C ALA A 105 6.52 -3.73 10.33
N ALA A 106 6.81 -3.89 9.03
CA ALA A 106 7.95 -4.65 8.54
C ALA A 106 9.28 -4.11 9.09
N VAL A 107 9.52 -2.80 9.05
CA VAL A 107 10.73 -2.21 9.64
C VAL A 107 10.83 -2.50 11.13
N ASN A 108 9.76 -2.28 11.89
CA ASN A 108 9.77 -2.51 13.35
C ASN A 108 10.01 -3.98 13.71
N PHE A 109 9.56 -4.90 12.86
CA PHE A 109 9.82 -6.34 12.99
C PHE A 109 11.28 -6.66 12.62
N ASN A 110 11.74 -6.16 11.47
CA ASN A 110 13.10 -6.36 10.97
C ASN A 110 14.18 -5.82 11.92
N ASP A 111 13.90 -4.74 12.65
CA ASP A 111 14.79 -4.17 13.68
C ASP A 111 15.00 -5.12 14.87
N ARG A 112 14.10 -6.08 15.09
CA ARG A 112 14.17 -7.09 16.17
C ARG A 112 14.69 -8.44 15.68
N GLU A 113 14.71 -8.66 14.37
CA GLU A 113 15.17 -9.92 13.77
C GLU A 113 16.68 -9.90 13.52
N ALA A 114 17.36 -10.89 14.09
CA ALA A 114 18.81 -11.04 13.96
C ALA A 114 19.25 -11.57 12.58
N TYR A 115 18.35 -12.29 11.89
CA TYR A 115 18.68 -13.00 10.67
C TYR A 115 17.91 -12.46 9.47
N ASP A 116 18.62 -12.15 8.39
CA ASP A 116 18.02 -11.54 7.20
C ASP A 116 16.97 -12.43 6.53
N TYR A 117 17.10 -13.76 6.59
CA TYR A 117 16.11 -14.69 6.01
C TYR A 117 14.75 -14.70 6.74
N ASN A 118 14.68 -14.13 7.95
CA ASN A 118 13.42 -13.94 8.67
C ASN A 118 12.80 -12.57 8.41
N LYS A 119 13.54 -11.65 7.81
CA LYS A 119 13.07 -10.27 7.65
C LYS A 119 11.99 -10.21 6.58
N ILE A 120 11.04 -9.33 6.80
CA ILE A 120 10.01 -9.00 5.82
C ILE A 120 10.66 -8.19 4.71
N THR A 121 10.42 -8.61 3.48
CA THR A 121 11.06 -8.09 2.27
C THR A 121 10.17 -7.10 1.51
N ILE A 122 10.76 -6.40 0.54
CA ILE A 122 10.01 -5.52 -0.35
C ILE A 122 8.97 -6.29 -1.18
N SER A 123 9.30 -7.51 -1.62
CA SER A 123 8.34 -8.39 -2.29
C SER A 123 7.12 -8.71 -1.41
N ASP A 124 7.34 -9.03 -0.13
CA ASP A 124 6.23 -9.34 0.81
C ASP A 124 5.28 -8.17 1.01
N VAL A 125 5.79 -6.94 0.94
CA VAL A 125 5.00 -5.72 1.16
C VAL A 125 4.23 -5.31 -0.09
N LEU A 126 4.85 -5.37 -1.27
CA LEU A 126 4.33 -4.75 -2.49
C LEU A 126 3.72 -5.72 -3.51
N SER A 127 3.76 -7.04 -3.29
CA SER A 127 3.25 -8.05 -4.24
C SER A 127 1.77 -7.91 -4.60
N ASP A 128 0.97 -7.23 -3.78
CA ASP A 128 -0.46 -7.03 -3.96
C ASP A 128 -0.85 -5.54 -4.04
N ALA A 129 0.08 -4.66 -4.43
CA ALA A 129 -0.12 -3.22 -4.39
C ALA A 129 -1.30 -2.76 -5.26
N THR A 130 -1.48 -3.31 -6.46
CA THR A 130 -2.58 -2.94 -7.36
C THR A 130 -3.95 -3.26 -6.74
N ALA A 131 -4.04 -4.39 -6.03
CA ALA A 131 -5.27 -4.79 -5.33
C ALA A 131 -5.57 -3.92 -4.10
N LYS A 132 -4.56 -3.26 -3.53
CA LYS A 132 -4.69 -2.42 -2.32
C LYS A 132 -4.98 -0.96 -2.61
N LEU A 133 -4.79 -0.49 -3.85
CA LEU A 133 -4.97 0.91 -4.23
C LEU A 133 -6.33 1.14 -4.91
N PRO A 134 -7.41 1.51 -4.17
CA PRO A 134 -8.77 1.59 -4.72
C PRO A 134 -9.00 2.73 -5.72
N ARG A 135 -8.08 3.69 -5.78
CA ARG A 135 -8.12 4.84 -6.71
C ARG A 135 -6.85 4.92 -7.56
N ASP A 136 -6.23 3.77 -7.81
CA ASP A 136 -4.99 3.71 -8.56
C ASP A 136 -5.08 4.49 -9.86
N LYS A 137 -3.98 5.18 -10.18
CA LYS A 137 -3.89 6.09 -11.32
C LYS A 137 -2.57 5.89 -12.05
N ALA A 138 -2.53 6.28 -13.32
CA ALA A 138 -1.29 6.29 -14.10
C ALA A 138 -0.20 7.13 -13.41
N VAL A 139 1.03 6.61 -13.38
CA VAL A 139 2.18 7.31 -12.81
C VAL A 139 2.52 8.54 -13.65
N THR A 140 2.72 9.69 -13.01
CA THR A 140 3.27 10.91 -13.65
C THR A 140 4.68 11.21 -13.15
N SER A 141 5.39 12.12 -13.85
CA SER A 141 6.72 12.61 -13.41
C SER A 141 6.65 13.26 -12.03
N GLU A 142 5.60 14.02 -11.74
CA GLU A 142 5.40 14.67 -10.44
C GLU A 142 5.20 13.66 -9.31
N ASP A 143 4.62 12.50 -9.60
CA ASP A 143 4.47 11.42 -8.63
C ASP A 143 5.83 10.75 -8.35
N ALA A 144 6.59 10.43 -9.41
CA ALA A 144 7.93 9.86 -9.28
C ALA A 144 8.89 10.78 -8.51
N ASP A 145 8.91 12.08 -8.82
CA ASP A 145 9.74 13.06 -8.13
C ASP A 145 9.32 13.25 -6.66
N GLY A 146 8.02 13.24 -6.39
CA GLY A 146 7.50 13.30 -5.02
C GLY A 146 7.93 12.11 -4.17
N VAL A 147 7.91 10.91 -4.77
CA VAL A 147 8.34 9.67 -4.12
C VAL A 147 9.85 9.66 -3.87
N ARG A 148 10.64 10.05 -4.87
CA ARG A 148 12.09 10.22 -4.72
C ARG A 148 12.45 11.22 -3.63
N GLY A 149 11.74 12.36 -3.59
CA GLY A 149 11.93 13.36 -2.56
C GLY A 149 11.65 12.83 -1.15
N ALA A 150 10.61 12.01 -0.98
CA ALA A 150 10.28 11.38 0.30
C ALA A 150 11.34 10.37 0.75
N GLU A 151 11.81 9.51 -0.16
CA GLU A 151 12.86 8.51 0.12
C GLU A 151 14.17 9.18 0.60
N VAL A 152 14.63 10.21 -0.13
CA VAL A 152 15.86 10.94 0.21
C VAL A 152 15.70 11.79 1.47
N SER A 153 14.50 12.30 1.75
CA SER A 153 14.26 13.11 2.95
C SER A 153 14.37 12.30 4.25
N ASP A 154 13.96 11.03 4.24
CA ASP A 154 14.07 10.16 5.43
C ASP A 154 15.48 9.55 5.59
N LYS A 155 16.23 9.43 4.48
CA LYS A 155 17.62 8.96 4.47
C LYS A 155 18.52 9.72 3.49
N PRO A 156 18.98 10.94 3.84
CA PRO A 156 19.81 11.75 2.94
C PRO A 156 21.20 11.16 2.66
N GLU A 157 21.72 10.31 3.56
CA GLU A 157 23.00 9.60 3.38
C GLU A 157 22.88 8.25 2.64
N SER A 158 21.66 7.75 2.39
CA SER A 158 21.46 6.49 1.68
C SER A 158 21.25 6.76 0.20
N MET A 159 21.98 6.03 -0.65
CA MET A 159 21.67 6.05 -2.08
C MET A 159 20.27 5.46 -2.31
N PRO A 160 19.48 6.02 -3.25
CA PRO A 160 18.22 5.40 -3.66
C PRO A 160 18.47 3.96 -4.06
N THR A 161 17.58 3.05 -3.63
CA THR A 161 17.74 1.63 -3.98
C THR A 161 17.62 1.48 -5.51
N PRO A 162 18.64 0.99 -6.23
CA PRO A 162 18.53 0.75 -7.67
C PRO A 162 17.37 -0.20 -7.95
N GLY A 163 16.50 0.14 -8.91
CA GLY A 163 15.30 -0.64 -9.18
C GLY A 163 14.25 -0.63 -8.06
N GLY A 164 14.42 0.22 -7.04
CA GLY A 164 13.49 0.44 -5.94
C GLY A 164 12.24 1.20 -6.35
N VAL A 165 11.44 1.59 -5.36
CA VAL A 165 10.15 2.25 -5.57
C VAL A 165 10.29 3.54 -6.39
N ALA A 166 11.19 4.45 -6.00
CA ALA A 166 11.36 5.72 -6.73
C ALA A 166 11.89 5.54 -8.17
N ASP A 167 12.80 4.59 -8.38
CA ASP A 167 13.39 4.33 -9.71
C ASP A 167 12.38 3.66 -10.66
N THR A 168 11.58 2.73 -10.12
CA THR A 168 10.53 2.05 -10.88
C THR A 168 9.41 3.02 -11.25
N LEU A 169 8.97 3.89 -10.34
CA LEU A 169 8.00 4.94 -10.66
C LEU A 169 8.57 5.94 -11.68
N ALA A 170 9.84 6.33 -11.58
CA ALA A 170 10.45 7.21 -12.58
C ALA A 170 10.53 6.55 -13.97
N THR A 171 10.72 5.24 -14.02
CA THR A 171 10.69 4.48 -15.28
C THR A 171 9.27 4.38 -15.84
N ALA A 172 8.28 4.05 -15.00
CA ALA A 172 6.87 4.04 -15.38
C ALA A 172 6.39 5.41 -15.89
N ALA A 173 6.75 6.50 -15.19
CA ALA A 173 6.43 7.86 -15.61
C ALA A 173 6.98 8.20 -16.99
N ARG A 174 8.22 7.80 -17.30
CA ARG A 174 8.85 8.01 -18.61
C ARG A 174 8.10 7.25 -19.70
N VAL A 175 7.83 5.97 -19.48
CA VAL A 175 7.04 5.14 -20.41
C VAL A 175 5.67 5.78 -20.66
N ASN A 176 4.98 6.23 -19.61
CA ASN A 176 3.68 6.88 -19.73
C ASN A 176 3.71 8.24 -20.45
N GLN A 177 4.85 8.92 -20.49
CA GLN A 177 5.01 10.16 -21.27
C GLN A 177 5.28 9.87 -22.73
N ASP A 178 6.10 8.86 -23.02
CA ASP A 178 6.47 8.46 -24.38
C ASP A 178 5.30 7.81 -25.14
N ASP A 179 4.35 7.20 -24.43
CA ASP A 179 3.16 6.56 -25.00
C ASP A 179 1.96 7.53 -25.19
N LYS A 180 2.17 8.84 -24.96
CA LYS A 180 1.16 9.86 -25.30
C LYS A 180 1.14 10.08 -26.83
N PRO A 181 -0.03 9.97 -27.48
CA PRO A 181 -0.16 10.15 -28.93
C PRO A 181 0.12 11.58 -29.42
#